data_AF-A0A2G4HP58-F1
#
_entry.id   AF-A0A2G4HP58-F1
#
_cell.length_a   1.000
_cell.length_b   1.000
_cell.length_c   1.000
_cell.angle_alpha   90.00
_cell.angle_beta   90.00
_cell.angle_gamma   90.00
#
_symmetry.space_group_name_H-M   'P 1'
#
loop_
_entity.id
_entity.type
_entity.pdbx_description
1 polymer ?
#
loop_
_entity_poly.entity_id
_entity_poly.type
_entity_poly.pdbx_seq_one_letter_code
_entity_poly.pdbx_strand_id
1 'polypeptide(L)'
;MVDQHWPWWPLLPLYPYGRRATLVRELVPGQVWSFEQLQGIFYVAVPIRMTVLRLREGLLLYAPVAPTQELLGQLRQLEATYGPVTTIVLATSSGLEHKLPLPSLARAFPRAQVWVSPGQWSFPVRLPLQWLGFPPGRTHTLLEDGLPHGDQLVWDALGPVDLGLGRFMEVSCFHKASGSLLVTDALVAIGAEPPELFEADPTPLLFHAR
;
A
#
# COMPACT_ATOMS: atom_id res chain seq x y z
N MET A 1 12.69 4.27 -21.41
CA MET A 1 11.69 5.09 -20.70
C MET A 1 11.19 4.27 -19.53
N VAL A 2 11.19 4.85 -18.34
CA VAL A 2 10.66 4.20 -17.15
C VAL A 2 9.14 4.09 -17.31
N ASP A 3 8.62 2.87 -17.34
CA ASP A 3 7.21 2.64 -17.63
C ASP A 3 6.36 2.81 -16.36
N GLN A 4 5.77 4.00 -16.26
CA GLN A 4 4.86 4.45 -15.20
C GLN A 4 3.41 4.02 -15.47
N HIS A 5 3.15 3.23 -16.51
CA HIS A 5 1.80 2.86 -16.89
C HIS A 5 1.19 1.85 -15.91
N TRP A 6 0.00 2.15 -15.41
CA TRP A 6 -0.80 1.27 -14.59
C TRP A 6 -2.12 0.91 -15.29
N PRO A 7 -2.24 -0.23 -16.00
CA PRO A 7 -3.37 -0.50 -16.91
C PRO A 7 -4.72 -0.70 -16.22
N TRP A 8 -4.74 -0.92 -14.91
CA TRP A 8 -5.98 -1.14 -14.14
C TRP A 8 -6.57 0.14 -13.55
N TRP A 9 -6.00 1.30 -13.88
CA TRP A 9 -6.55 2.61 -13.49
C TRP A 9 -8.04 2.81 -13.81
N PRO A 10 -8.66 2.22 -14.86
CA PRO A 10 -10.09 2.42 -15.11
C PRO A 10 -11.01 1.83 -14.03
N LEU A 11 -10.52 0.89 -13.19
CA LEU A 11 -11.31 0.30 -12.10
C LEU A 11 -11.54 1.27 -10.93
N LEU A 12 -10.62 2.23 -10.75
CA LEU A 12 -10.75 3.32 -9.79
C LEU A 12 -10.02 4.55 -10.38
N PRO A 13 -10.72 5.36 -11.20
CA PRO A 13 -10.10 6.38 -12.05
C PRO A 13 -9.71 7.63 -11.26
N LEU A 14 -8.77 7.48 -10.33
CA LEU A 14 -8.17 8.58 -9.58
C LEU A 14 -7.02 9.16 -10.38
N TYR A 15 -6.90 10.49 -10.40
CA TYR A 15 -5.69 11.19 -10.87
C TYR A 15 -4.45 10.59 -10.19
N PRO A 16 -3.31 10.42 -10.88
CA PRO A 16 -2.99 10.76 -12.27
C PRO A 16 -3.37 9.65 -13.27
N TYR A 17 -4.42 8.89 -12.97
CA TYR A 17 -4.98 7.81 -13.80
C TYR A 17 -3.96 6.69 -14.05
N GLY A 18 -3.64 6.47 -15.31
CA GLY A 18 -2.76 5.41 -15.76
C GLY A 18 -1.28 5.76 -15.68
N ARG A 19 -0.87 6.99 -15.36
CA ARG A 19 0.56 7.35 -15.29
C ARG A 19 0.96 7.67 -13.86
N ARG A 20 1.47 6.67 -13.14
CA ARG A 20 1.75 6.75 -11.71
C ARG A 20 3.26 6.73 -11.46
N ALA A 21 3.83 7.93 -11.37
CA ALA A 21 5.21 8.09 -10.93
C ALA A 21 5.37 7.61 -9.48
N THR A 22 6.47 6.91 -9.22
CA THR A 22 6.79 6.34 -7.90
C THR A 22 8.01 7.03 -7.34
N LEU A 23 7.84 7.65 -6.18
CA LEU A 23 8.91 8.25 -5.40
C LEU A 23 9.33 7.28 -4.30
N VAL A 24 10.62 6.91 -4.28
CA VAL A 24 11.17 5.98 -3.29
C VAL A 24 12.05 6.76 -2.32
N ARG A 25 11.83 6.57 -1.02
CA ARG A 25 12.69 7.11 0.03
C ARG A 25 13.07 6.02 1.01
N GLU A 26 14.33 6.01 1.43
CA GLU A 26 14.77 5.23 2.58
C GLU A 26 14.48 6.03 3.85
N LEU A 27 13.54 5.54 4.66
CA LEU A 27 13.11 6.20 5.90
C LEU A 27 14.00 5.82 7.08
N VAL A 28 14.38 4.54 7.13
CA VAL A 28 15.34 4.01 8.09
C VAL A 28 16.40 3.22 7.32
N PRO A 29 17.69 3.60 7.38
CA PRO A 29 18.75 2.97 6.60
C PRO A 29 18.75 1.45 6.69
N GLY A 30 18.66 0.80 5.54
CA GLY A 30 18.71 -0.65 5.37
C GLY A 30 17.52 -1.42 5.98
N GLN A 31 16.44 -0.74 6.39
CA GLN A 31 15.32 -1.35 7.11
C GLN A 31 13.94 -0.96 6.62
N VAL A 32 13.70 0.32 6.30
CA VAL A 32 12.35 0.84 6.00
C VAL A 32 12.42 1.79 4.81
N TRP A 33 11.58 1.55 3.81
CA TRP A 33 11.44 2.42 2.63
C TRP A 33 9.99 2.79 2.41
N SER A 34 9.74 4.02 1.93
CA SER A 34 8.45 4.44 1.41
C SER A 34 8.47 4.43 -0.11
N PHE A 35 7.42 3.86 -0.70
CA PHE A 35 7.09 3.94 -2.11
C PHE A 35 5.81 4.75 -2.24
N GLU A 36 5.93 5.97 -2.74
CA GLU A 36 4.84 6.94 -2.77
C GLU A 36 4.40 7.19 -4.21
N GLN A 37 3.09 7.28 -4.41
CA GLN A 37 2.49 7.67 -5.68
C GLN A 37 1.44 8.75 -5.42
N LEU A 38 1.04 9.50 -6.44
CA LEU A 38 -0.11 10.40 -6.30
C LEU A 38 -1.42 9.64 -6.46
N GLN A 39 -2.41 10.06 -5.69
CA GLN A 39 -3.81 9.80 -5.95
C GLN A 39 -4.62 11.08 -5.79
N GLY A 40 -5.68 11.24 -6.59
CA GLY A 40 -6.56 12.39 -6.43
C GLY A 40 -7.95 12.22 -7.01
N ILE A 41 -8.90 12.93 -6.42
CA ILE A 41 -10.28 13.06 -6.88
C ILE A 41 -10.69 14.54 -6.85
N PHE A 42 -11.37 14.98 -7.90
CA PHE A 42 -11.71 16.39 -8.12
C PHE A 42 -10.47 17.29 -8.09
N TYR A 43 -10.30 18.07 -7.02
CA TYR A 43 -9.21 19.01 -6.83
C TYR A 43 -8.29 18.62 -5.67
N VAL A 44 -8.53 17.48 -5.04
CA VAL A 44 -7.70 16.99 -3.94
C VAL A 44 -6.77 15.92 -4.51
N ALA A 45 -5.47 16.20 -4.47
CA ALA A 45 -4.42 15.23 -4.77
C ALA A 45 -3.57 15.06 -3.52
N VAL A 46 -3.28 13.81 -3.17
CA VAL A 46 -2.49 13.44 -1.99
C VAL A 46 -1.52 12.31 -2.34
N PRO A 47 -0.36 12.24 -1.68
CA PRO A 47 0.45 11.04 -1.71
C PRO A 47 -0.30 9.85 -1.11
N ILE A 48 -0.19 8.70 -1.75
CA ILE A 48 -0.49 7.39 -1.18
C ILE A 48 0.83 6.62 -1.03
N ARG A 49 1.00 5.93 0.10
CA ARG A 49 2.26 5.27 0.44
C ARG A 49 2.08 3.77 0.63
N MET A 50 2.96 3.01 -0.01
CA MET A 50 3.31 1.65 0.40
C MET A 50 4.62 1.69 1.17
N THR A 51 4.68 0.99 2.30
CA THR A 51 5.90 0.87 3.10
C THR A 51 6.54 -0.49 2.87
N VAL A 52 7.84 -0.53 2.65
CA VAL A 52 8.62 -1.76 2.52
C VAL A 52 9.45 -1.93 3.77
N LEU A 53 9.33 -3.09 4.40
CA LEU A 53 10.12 -3.49 5.58
C LEU A 53 11.09 -4.60 5.22
N ARG A 54 12.31 -4.48 5.72
CA ARG A 54 13.25 -5.60 5.77
C ARG A 54 12.92 -6.51 6.94
N LEU A 55 12.80 -7.79 6.65
CA LEU A 55 12.74 -8.90 7.60
C LEU A 55 13.99 -9.76 7.42
N ARG A 56 14.21 -10.73 8.31
CA ARG A 56 15.30 -11.69 8.17
C ARG A 56 15.14 -12.61 6.95
N GLU A 57 13.89 -12.91 6.58
CA GLU A 57 13.53 -13.84 5.51
C GLU A 57 13.37 -13.15 4.14
N GLY A 58 13.40 -11.81 4.10
CA GLY A 58 13.24 -11.01 2.88
C GLY A 58 12.53 -9.69 3.15
N LEU A 59 11.60 -9.32 2.27
CA LEU A 59 10.88 -8.05 2.31
C LEU A 59 9.37 -8.25 2.56
N LEU A 60 8.79 -7.34 3.35
CA LEU A 60 7.35 -7.19 3.52
C LEU A 60 6.88 -5.89 2.86
N LEU A 61 5.81 -5.95 2.09
CA LEU A 61 5.13 -4.78 1.52
C LEU A 61 3.85 -4.50 2.32
N TYR A 62 3.71 -3.29 2.86
CA TYR A 62 2.60 -2.86 3.71
C TYR A 62 1.83 -1.73 3.03
N ALA A 63 0.49 -1.84 2.95
CA ALA A 63 -0.42 -0.90 2.30
C ALA A 63 -0.09 -0.65 0.80
N PRO A 64 -0.40 -1.62 -0.09
CA PRO A 64 0.01 -1.60 -1.50
C PRO A 64 -0.32 -0.31 -2.25
N VAL A 65 0.51 0.01 -3.25
CA VAL A 65 0.24 1.01 -4.29
C VAL A 65 0.40 0.37 -5.68
N ALA A 66 0.10 1.09 -6.76
CA ALA A 66 0.03 0.53 -8.11
C ALA A 66 1.40 -0.03 -8.57
N PRO A 67 1.50 -1.33 -8.95
CA PRO A 67 2.76 -1.94 -9.36
C PRO A 67 3.11 -1.61 -10.82
N THR A 68 3.47 -0.36 -11.08
CA THR A 68 4.07 0.06 -12.35
C THR A 68 5.42 -0.63 -12.54
N GLN A 69 5.92 -0.71 -13.78
CA GLN A 69 7.25 -1.29 -14.02
C GLN A 69 8.36 -0.50 -13.33
N GLU A 70 8.18 0.82 -13.19
CA GLU A 70 9.03 1.68 -12.35
C GLU A 70 9.13 1.15 -10.91
N LEU A 71 7.99 1.00 -10.24
CA LEU A 71 7.91 0.52 -8.87
C LEU A 71 8.51 -0.89 -8.74
N LEU A 72 8.15 -1.78 -9.66
CA LEU A 72 8.67 -3.15 -9.65
C LEU A 72 10.18 -3.19 -9.87
N GLY A 73 10.73 -2.33 -10.73
CA GLY A 73 12.18 -2.19 -10.93
C GLY A 73 12.90 -1.77 -9.65
N GLN A 74 12.33 -0.83 -8.90
CA GLN A 74 12.86 -0.40 -7.60
C GLN A 74 12.76 -1.52 -6.55
N LEU A 75 11.64 -2.24 -6.49
CA LEU A 75 11.51 -3.42 -5.61
C LEU A 75 12.53 -4.52 -5.96
N ARG A 76 12.82 -4.76 -7.24
CA ARG A 76 13.84 -5.72 -7.67
C ARG A 76 15.24 -5.38 -7.16
N GLN A 77 15.58 -4.09 -7.09
CA GLN A 77 16.86 -3.65 -6.53
C GLN A 77 16.94 -3.95 -5.03
N LEU A 78 15.84 -3.76 -4.29
CA LEU A 78 15.75 -4.18 -2.90
C LEU A 78 15.81 -5.71 -2.76
N GLU A 79 15.12 -6.47 -3.62
CA GLU A 79 15.17 -7.95 -3.59
C GLU A 79 16.59 -8.48 -3.79
N ALA A 80 17.37 -7.86 -4.68
CA ALA A 80 18.76 -8.24 -4.95
C ALA A 80 19.68 -8.05 -3.73
N THR A 81 19.35 -7.12 -2.83
CA THR A 81 20.18 -6.77 -1.68
C THR A 81 19.70 -7.43 -0.38
N TYR A 82 18.38 -7.48 -0.17
CA TYR A 82 17.77 -7.83 1.12
C TYR A 82 16.95 -9.13 1.07
N GLY A 83 16.85 -9.78 -0.09
CA GLY A 83 16.09 -11.01 -0.27
C GLY A 83 14.67 -10.77 -0.81
N PRO A 84 13.96 -11.84 -1.17
CA PRO A 84 12.73 -11.75 -1.94
C PRO A 84 11.60 -11.06 -1.16
N VAL A 85 10.59 -10.56 -1.88
CA VAL A 85 9.31 -10.21 -1.24
C VAL A 85 8.64 -11.50 -0.76
N THR A 86 8.48 -11.64 0.56
CA THR A 86 7.89 -12.82 1.20
C THR A 86 6.46 -12.56 1.67
N THR A 87 6.08 -11.30 1.88
CA THR A 87 4.78 -10.94 2.46
C THR A 87 4.24 -9.65 1.89
N ILE A 88 2.95 -9.60 1.60
CA ILE A 88 2.22 -8.40 1.17
C ILE A 88 1.02 -8.23 2.09
N VAL A 89 0.83 -7.05 2.65
CA VAL A 89 -0.17 -6.77 3.68
C VAL A 89 -1.09 -5.63 3.24
N LEU A 90 -2.36 -5.95 3.01
CA LEU A 90 -3.44 -4.95 2.94
C LEU A 90 -3.94 -4.68 4.35
N ALA A 91 -3.43 -3.62 4.98
CA ALA A 91 -3.67 -3.33 6.38
C ALA A 91 -5.02 -2.66 6.69
N THR A 92 -5.73 -2.15 5.69
CA THR A 92 -6.98 -1.41 5.83
C THR A 92 -8.12 -2.10 5.09
N SER A 93 -9.33 -2.08 5.66
CA SER A 93 -10.54 -2.58 4.98
C SER A 93 -11.29 -1.50 4.21
N SER A 94 -11.03 -0.22 4.51
CA SER A 94 -11.72 0.93 3.93
C SER A 94 -10.98 1.58 2.76
N GLY A 95 -9.65 1.46 2.70
CA GLY A 95 -8.84 2.07 1.64
C GLY A 95 -8.90 1.30 0.31
N LEU A 96 -9.83 1.67 -0.57
CA LEU A 96 -9.95 1.08 -1.92
C LEU A 96 -8.68 1.30 -2.76
N GLU A 97 -8.00 2.41 -2.54
CA GLU A 97 -6.75 2.80 -3.17
C GLU A 97 -5.58 1.86 -2.84
N HIS A 98 -5.59 1.25 -1.66
CA HIS A 98 -4.62 0.23 -1.25
C HIS A 98 -5.07 -1.18 -1.65
N LYS A 99 -6.38 -1.39 -1.73
CA LYS A 99 -6.99 -2.67 -2.08
C LYS A 99 -6.84 -2.99 -3.57
N LEU A 100 -7.15 -2.04 -4.44
CA LEU A 100 -7.17 -2.26 -5.89
C LEU A 100 -5.81 -2.73 -6.46
N PRO A 101 -4.66 -2.18 -6.01
CA PRO A 101 -3.35 -2.64 -6.47
C PRO A 101 -2.93 -4.02 -5.97
N LEU A 102 -3.54 -4.54 -4.89
CA LEU A 102 -3.07 -5.75 -4.24
C LEU A 102 -3.07 -6.98 -5.17
N PRO A 103 -4.16 -7.32 -5.91
CA PRO A 103 -4.16 -8.48 -6.80
C PRO A 103 -3.02 -8.50 -7.83
N SER A 104 -2.72 -7.36 -8.45
CA SER A 104 -1.65 -7.27 -9.43
C SER A 104 -0.26 -7.28 -8.81
N LEU A 105 -0.09 -6.63 -7.67
CA LEU A 105 1.16 -6.69 -6.91
C LEU A 105 1.44 -8.14 -6.47
N ALA A 106 0.41 -8.83 -5.99
CA ALA A 106 0.51 -10.24 -5.62
C ALA A 106 0.85 -11.15 -6.80
N ARG A 107 0.42 -10.84 -8.04
CA ARG A 107 0.85 -11.57 -9.25
C ARG A 107 2.32 -11.32 -9.58
N ALA A 108 2.83 -10.12 -9.35
CA ALA A 108 4.25 -9.80 -9.54
C ALA A 108 5.16 -10.56 -8.56
N PHE A 109 4.64 -10.89 -7.37
CA PHE A 109 5.34 -11.66 -6.33
C PHE A 109 4.58 -12.97 -5.99
N PRO A 110 4.62 -13.99 -6.88
CA PRO A 110 3.79 -15.18 -6.76
C PRO A 110 4.12 -16.07 -5.55
N ARG A 111 5.32 -15.92 -4.97
CA ARG A 111 5.76 -16.65 -3.78
C ARG A 111 5.40 -15.96 -2.46
N ALA A 112 5.02 -14.68 -2.50
CA ALA A 112 4.69 -13.93 -1.30
C ALA A 112 3.35 -14.38 -0.71
N GLN A 113 3.26 -14.50 0.61
CA GLN A 113 1.99 -14.65 1.29
C GLN A 113 1.25 -13.31 1.32
N VAL A 114 -0.05 -13.32 1.13
CA VAL A 114 -0.91 -12.14 1.16
C VAL A 114 -1.69 -12.15 2.47
N TRP A 115 -1.66 -11.04 3.19
CA TRP A 115 -2.41 -10.85 4.43
C TRP A 115 -3.32 -9.65 4.28
N VAL A 116 -4.57 -9.78 4.70
CA VAL A 116 -5.57 -8.71 4.62
C VAL A 116 -6.13 -8.43 6.00
N SER A 117 -6.46 -7.18 6.30
CA SER A 117 -7.19 -6.87 7.53
C SER A 117 -8.58 -7.50 7.53
N PRO A 118 -9.14 -7.80 8.72
CA PRO A 118 -10.53 -8.24 8.85
C PRO A 118 -11.53 -7.29 8.20
N GLY A 119 -12.70 -7.82 7.83
CA GLY A 119 -13.83 -7.00 7.38
C GLY A 119 -13.71 -6.45 5.95
N GLN A 120 -12.85 -7.05 5.11
CA GLN A 120 -12.77 -6.70 3.69
C GLN A 120 -14.15 -6.76 2.99
N TRP A 121 -14.44 -5.76 2.16
CA TRP A 121 -15.71 -5.64 1.45
C TRP A 121 -15.52 -5.21 -0.01
N SER A 122 -16.58 -5.28 -0.80
CA SER A 122 -16.65 -4.73 -2.15
C SER A 122 -18.01 -4.12 -2.41
N PHE A 123 -18.10 -3.28 -3.44
CA PHE A 123 -19.31 -2.56 -3.85
C PHE A 123 -19.52 -2.71 -5.37
N PRO A 124 -20.77 -2.73 -5.87
CA PRO A 124 -22.04 -2.60 -5.13
C PRO A 124 -22.46 -3.86 -4.36
N VAL A 125 -21.83 -4.99 -4.64
CA VAL A 125 -22.11 -6.27 -4.02
C VAL A 125 -20.89 -6.78 -3.25
N ARG A 126 -21.13 -7.47 -2.12
CA ARG A 126 -20.07 -8.13 -1.36
C ARG A 126 -19.66 -9.41 -2.09
N LEU A 127 -18.48 -9.38 -2.70
CA LEU A 127 -17.91 -10.48 -3.46
C LEU A 127 -16.80 -11.15 -2.64
N PRO A 128 -16.63 -12.48 -2.80
CA PRO A 128 -15.44 -13.16 -2.28
C PRO A 128 -14.15 -12.54 -2.81
N LEU A 129 -13.11 -12.43 -1.98
CA LEU A 129 -11.82 -11.84 -2.37
C LEU A 129 -11.20 -12.50 -3.61
N GLN A 130 -11.37 -13.81 -3.77
CA GLN A 130 -10.92 -14.56 -4.96
C GLN A 130 -11.52 -14.03 -6.27
N TRP A 131 -12.77 -13.53 -6.24
CA TRP A 131 -13.42 -12.95 -7.43
C TRP A 131 -12.91 -11.52 -7.70
N LEU A 132 -12.35 -10.86 -6.69
CA LEU A 132 -11.63 -9.60 -6.83
C LEU A 132 -10.16 -9.80 -7.26
N GLY A 133 -9.77 -11.04 -7.57
CA GLY A 133 -8.44 -11.38 -8.09
C GLY A 133 -7.38 -11.67 -7.01
N PHE A 134 -7.76 -11.75 -5.74
CA PHE A 134 -6.85 -12.14 -4.66
C PHE A 134 -6.46 -13.62 -4.85
N PRO A 135 -5.18 -13.98 -4.69
CA PRO A 135 -4.72 -15.32 -4.99
C PRO A 135 -5.25 -16.35 -3.97
N PRO A 136 -6.00 -17.38 -4.41
CA PRO A 136 -6.47 -18.43 -3.51
C PRO A 136 -5.29 -19.24 -2.95
N GLY A 137 -5.46 -19.77 -1.73
CA GLY A 137 -4.46 -20.64 -1.08
C GLY A 137 -3.23 -19.94 -0.50
N ARG A 138 -3.09 -18.62 -0.69
CA ARG A 138 -2.03 -17.80 -0.06
C ARG A 138 -2.49 -16.42 0.39
N THR A 139 -3.80 -16.23 0.51
CA THR A 139 -4.41 -15.03 1.10
C THR A 139 -4.98 -15.43 2.46
N HIS A 140 -4.55 -14.73 3.51
CA HIS A 140 -4.92 -14.97 4.91
C HIS A 140 -5.48 -13.68 5.52
N THR A 141 -6.35 -13.80 6.50
CA THR A 141 -6.93 -12.68 7.23
C THR A 141 -6.16 -12.47 8.54
N LEU A 142 -5.58 -11.28 8.72
CA LEU A 142 -4.89 -10.91 9.94
C LEU A 142 -5.81 -11.08 11.15
N LEU A 143 -5.24 -11.52 12.28
CA LEU A 143 -5.94 -11.75 13.57
C LEU A 143 -6.88 -12.96 13.56
N GLU A 144 -7.50 -13.28 12.43
CA GLU A 144 -8.40 -14.45 12.27
C GLU A 144 -7.60 -15.72 11.92
N ASP A 145 -6.76 -15.66 10.88
CA ASP A 145 -5.90 -16.77 10.44
C ASP A 145 -4.52 -16.74 11.11
N GLY A 146 -4.20 -15.64 11.80
CA GLY A 146 -2.96 -15.46 12.55
C GLY A 146 -2.27 -14.13 12.29
N LEU A 147 -0.98 -14.07 12.63
CA LEU A 147 -0.15 -12.87 12.51
C LEU A 147 1.21 -13.25 11.89
N PRO A 148 1.62 -12.64 10.76
CA PRO A 148 2.89 -12.97 10.12
C PRO A 148 4.07 -12.37 10.90
N HIS A 149 5.18 -13.12 10.96
CA HIS A 149 6.48 -12.68 11.50
C HIS A 149 6.45 -12.16 12.94
N GLY A 150 5.69 -12.81 13.84
CA GLY A 150 5.46 -12.32 15.23
C GLY A 150 6.72 -12.17 16.10
N ASP A 151 7.83 -12.77 15.71
CA ASP A 151 9.12 -12.57 16.38
C ASP A 151 9.80 -11.26 15.97
N GLN A 152 9.49 -10.71 14.80
CA GLN A 152 10.00 -9.43 14.27
C GLN A 152 8.98 -8.28 14.32
N LEU A 153 7.69 -8.62 14.30
CA LEU A 153 6.58 -7.69 14.18
C LEU A 153 5.62 -7.84 15.35
N VAL A 154 5.02 -6.73 15.78
CA VAL A 154 3.87 -6.72 16.69
C VAL A 154 2.72 -6.08 15.94
N TRP A 155 1.55 -6.72 15.96
CA TRP A 155 0.38 -6.26 15.22
C TRP A 155 -0.69 -5.81 16.21
N ASP A 156 -1.37 -4.71 15.89
CA ASP A 156 -2.48 -4.22 16.69
C ASP A 156 -3.59 -3.67 15.80
N ALA A 157 -4.82 -3.75 16.27
CA ALA A 157 -6.01 -3.52 15.49
C ALA A 157 -6.73 -2.25 15.95
N LEU A 158 -6.97 -1.33 15.03
CA LEU A 158 -7.87 -0.20 15.24
C LEU A 158 -9.18 -0.43 14.50
N GLY A 159 -10.20 -0.83 15.26
CA GLY A 159 -11.56 -0.99 14.77
C GLY A 159 -12.15 -2.39 15.05
N PRO A 160 -13.33 -2.69 14.47
CA PRO A 160 -14.04 -1.84 13.53
C PRO A 160 -14.64 -0.59 14.20
N VAL A 161 -14.43 0.58 13.60
CA VAL A 161 -15.07 1.85 14.00
C VAL A 161 -16.20 2.15 13.02
N ASP A 162 -17.40 2.43 13.53
CA ASP A 162 -18.54 2.84 12.71
C ASP A 162 -18.42 4.34 12.37
N LEU A 163 -18.29 4.64 11.07
CA LEU A 163 -18.24 6.01 10.55
C LEU A 163 -19.57 6.44 9.87
N GLY A 164 -20.65 5.67 10.06
CA GLY A 164 -21.97 5.94 9.49
C GLY A 164 -22.11 5.49 8.03
N LEU A 165 -21.31 6.05 7.11
CA LEU A 165 -21.32 5.68 5.69
C LEU A 165 -20.55 4.38 5.39
N GLY A 166 -19.77 3.89 6.36
CA GLY A 166 -18.97 2.68 6.27
C GLY A 166 -18.30 2.37 7.61
N ARG A 167 -17.60 1.23 7.66
CA ARG A 167 -16.78 0.85 8.80
C ARG A 167 -15.31 1.04 8.46
N PHE A 168 -14.57 1.61 9.39
CA PHE A 168 -13.13 1.70 9.35
C PHE A 168 -12.52 0.55 10.14
N MET A 169 -11.53 -0.12 9.56
CA MET A 169 -10.72 -1.12 10.25
C MET A 169 -9.32 -1.05 9.67
N GLU A 170 -8.33 -0.93 10.55
CA GLU A 170 -6.92 -0.97 10.21
C GLU A 170 -6.18 -1.91 11.16
N VAL A 171 -5.17 -2.61 10.65
CA VAL A 171 -4.20 -3.35 11.46
C VAL A 171 -2.82 -2.69 11.32
N SER A 172 -2.41 -1.98 12.36
CA SER A 172 -1.10 -1.34 12.46
C SER A 172 -0.02 -2.38 12.80
N CYS A 173 1.24 -2.05 12.48
CA CYS A 173 2.37 -2.97 12.66
C CYS A 173 3.57 -2.25 13.28
N PHE A 174 4.09 -2.73 14.41
CA PHE A 174 5.34 -2.26 14.98
C PHE A 174 6.50 -3.18 14.56
N HIS A 175 7.46 -2.61 13.83
CA HIS A 175 8.66 -3.30 13.37
C HIS A 175 9.80 -3.15 14.39
N LYS A 176 10.06 -4.22 15.15
CA LYS A 176 10.94 -4.21 16.33
C LYS A 176 12.36 -3.73 16.03
N ALA A 177 12.97 -4.16 14.92
CA ALA A 177 14.36 -3.84 14.60
C ALA A 177 14.58 -2.34 14.30
N SER A 178 13.59 -1.71 13.66
CA SER A 178 13.65 -0.27 13.32
C SER A 178 13.03 0.64 14.39
N GLY A 179 12.28 0.09 15.35
CA GLY A 179 11.47 0.87 16.29
C GLY A 179 10.34 1.67 15.63
N SER A 180 9.95 1.32 14.39
CA SER A 180 8.95 2.06 13.62
C SER A 180 7.55 1.46 13.78
N LEU A 181 6.55 2.32 13.97
CA LEU A 181 5.13 1.97 13.88
C LEU A 181 4.62 2.30 12.47
N LEU A 182 4.04 1.30 11.81
CA LEU A 182 3.39 1.43 10.52
C LEU A 182 1.89 1.57 10.75
N VAL A 183 1.35 2.64 10.19
CA VAL A 183 -0.06 3.03 10.21
C VAL A 183 -0.43 3.37 8.77
N THR A 184 -1.68 3.10 8.39
CA THR A 184 -2.18 3.40 7.04
C THR A 184 -2.95 4.72 7.03
N ASP A 185 -4.25 4.67 7.30
CA ASP A 185 -5.19 5.79 7.20
C ASP A 185 -5.54 6.37 8.57
N ALA A 186 -5.24 5.65 9.66
CA ALA A 186 -5.57 6.07 11.02
C ALA A 186 -4.76 7.28 11.52
N LEU A 187 -3.58 7.52 10.95
CA LEU A 187 -2.74 8.69 11.23
C LEU A 187 -2.18 9.25 9.94
N VAL A 188 -2.50 10.51 9.65
CA VAL A 188 -1.99 11.23 8.48
C VAL A 188 -1.22 12.46 8.97
N ALA A 189 -0.02 12.65 8.44
CA ALA A 189 0.79 13.84 8.67
C ALA A 189 0.93 14.63 7.37
N ILE A 190 0.63 15.93 7.43
CA ILE A 190 0.73 16.85 6.30
C ILE A 190 1.90 17.78 6.58
N GLY A 191 2.91 17.77 5.70
CA GLY A 191 4.06 18.67 5.78
C GLY A 191 3.67 20.11 5.46
N ALA A 192 4.50 21.06 5.90
CA ALA A 192 4.33 22.48 5.56
C ALA A 192 4.61 22.75 4.07
N GLU A 193 5.54 22.00 3.48
CA GLU A 193 5.91 22.09 2.06
C GLU A 193 5.15 21.06 1.22
N PRO A 194 4.81 21.39 -0.04
CA PRO A 194 4.22 20.43 -0.95
C PRO A 194 5.13 19.21 -1.18
N PRO A 195 4.57 17.98 -1.25
CA PRO A 195 5.34 16.79 -1.58
C PRO A 195 6.04 16.89 -2.93
N GLU A 196 7.28 16.42 -3.01
CA GLU A 196 8.10 16.31 -4.25
C GLU A 196 7.38 15.61 -5.42
N LEU A 197 6.42 14.73 -5.11
CA LEU A 197 5.55 14.11 -6.12
C LEU A 197 4.84 15.13 -7.04
N PHE A 198 4.57 16.35 -6.55
CA PHE A 198 3.95 17.42 -7.33
C PHE A 198 4.93 18.15 -8.26
N GLU A 199 6.24 17.89 -8.20
CA GLU A 199 7.19 18.46 -9.16
C GLU A 199 6.97 17.91 -10.57
N ALA A 200 6.45 16.67 -10.68
CA ALA A 200 6.12 16.06 -11.96
C ALA A 200 4.87 16.69 -12.62
N ASP A 201 3.92 17.15 -11.82
CA ASP A 201 2.73 17.87 -12.26
C ASP A 201 2.19 18.78 -11.14
N PRO A 202 2.48 20.09 -11.18
CA PRO A 202 2.05 21.04 -10.16
C PRO A 202 0.60 21.51 -10.34
N THR A 203 -0.13 21.02 -11.35
CA THR A 203 -1.50 21.47 -11.66
C THR A 203 -2.44 21.44 -10.45
N PRO A 204 -2.46 20.40 -9.60
CA PRO A 204 -3.30 20.39 -8.41
C PRO A 204 -2.98 21.51 -7.41
N LEU A 205 -1.70 21.87 -7.26
CA LEU A 205 -1.28 22.97 -6.37
C LEU A 205 -1.71 24.33 -6.94
N LEU A 206 -1.50 24.53 -8.24
CA LEU A 206 -1.84 25.78 -8.93
C LEU A 206 -3.35 26.06 -8.97
N PHE A 207 -4.18 25.02 -8.88
CA PHE A 207 -5.63 25.18 -8.81
C PHE A 207 -6.06 25.90 -7.52
N HIS A 208 -5.45 25.58 -6.37
CA HIS A 208 -5.79 26.15 -5.06
C HIS A 208 -5.10 27.46 -4.74
N ALA A 209 -4.07 27.83 -5.49
CA ALA A 209 -3.35 29.10 -5.32
C ALA A 209 -4.07 30.32 -5.93
N ARG A 210 -5.31 30.15 -6.41
CA ARG A 210 -6.12 31.19 -7.05
C ARG A 210 -6.93 32.00 -6.05
#